data_AF-A0A9D2H9C3-F1
#
_entry.id   AF-A0A9D2H9C3-F1
#
_cell.length_a   1.000
_cell.length_b   1.000
_cell.length_c   1.000
_cell.angle_alpha   90.00
_cell.angle_beta   90.00
_cell.angle_gamma   90.00
#
_symmetry.space_group_name_H-M   'P 1'
#
loop_
_entity.id
_entity.type
_entity.pdbx_description
1 polymer ?
#
loop_
_entity_poly.entity_id
_entity_poly.type
_entity_poly.pdbx_seq_one_letter_code
_entity_poly.pdbx_strand_id
1 'polypeptide(L)'
;MPKPRTKTGQKNLIADNLIELRKKHHFSQRMLAYQLQLAGYDMDKNVITRIETNKRYVTDIELKALCGIFGVTYEELIDGK
;
A
#
# COMPACT_ATOMS: atom_id res chain seq x y z
N MET A 1 8.58 -20.53 11.54
CA MET A 1 7.92 -19.55 12.43
C MET A 1 6.69 -18.98 11.73
N PRO A 2 5.56 -18.79 12.42
CA PRO A 2 4.40 -18.12 11.85
C PRO A 2 4.73 -16.65 11.56
N LYS A 3 4.25 -16.12 10.43
CA LYS A 3 4.39 -14.70 10.12
C LYS A 3 3.51 -13.87 11.06
N PRO A 4 3.99 -12.72 11.56
CA PRO A 4 3.21 -11.86 12.45
C PRO A 4 1.97 -11.34 11.74
N ARG A 5 0.88 -11.15 12.48
CA ARG A 5 -0.38 -10.61 11.99
C ARG A 5 -0.85 -9.50 12.91
N THR A 6 -1.76 -8.66 12.44
CA THR A 6 -2.41 -7.68 13.30
C THR A 6 -3.29 -8.37 14.36
N LYS A 7 -3.76 -7.60 15.35
CA LYS A 7 -4.72 -8.10 16.36
C LYS A 7 -6.01 -8.66 15.72
N THR A 8 -6.37 -8.19 14.53
CA THR A 8 -7.55 -8.62 13.74
C THR A 8 -7.23 -9.73 12.73
N GLY A 9 -5.97 -10.23 12.70
CA GLY A 9 -5.54 -11.31 11.81
C GLY A 9 -5.14 -10.88 10.39
N GLN A 10 -5.13 -9.57 10.11
CA GLN A 10 -4.73 -8.99 8.83
C GLN A 10 -3.23 -9.17 8.58
N LYS A 11 -2.83 -9.15 7.30
CA LYS A 11 -1.43 -9.34 6.88
C LYS A 11 -0.65 -8.05 6.73
N ASN A 12 -1.32 -6.90 6.63
CA ASN A 12 -0.66 -5.60 6.61
C ASN A 12 -1.48 -4.57 7.39
N LEU A 13 -0.83 -3.45 7.71
CA LEU A 13 -1.41 -2.37 8.51
C LEU A 13 -2.05 -1.27 7.65
N ILE A 14 -1.73 -1.23 6.35
CA ILE A 14 -1.96 -0.05 5.51
C ILE A 14 -3.16 -0.18 4.59
N ALA A 15 -3.83 -1.34 4.54
CA ALA A 15 -4.82 -1.63 3.51
C ALA A 15 -5.92 -0.57 3.41
N ASP A 16 -6.51 -0.19 4.54
CA ASP A 16 -7.61 0.78 4.57
C ASP A 16 -7.12 2.19 4.21
N ASN A 17 -6.02 2.63 4.83
CA ASN A 17 -5.39 3.93 4.54
C ASN A 17 -4.94 4.05 3.08
N LEU A 18 -4.41 2.97 2.49
CA LEU A 18 -4.02 2.93 1.08
C LEU A 18 -5.23 3.13 0.16
N ILE A 19 -6.38 2.51 0.48
CA ILE A 19 -7.62 2.69 -0.29
C ILE A 19 -8.08 4.15 -0.22
N GLU A 20 -8.02 4.75 0.96
CA GLU A 20 -8.41 6.16 1.18
C GLU A 20 -7.49 7.11 0.42
N LEU A 21 -6.17 6.98 0.56
CA LEU A 21 -5.19 7.78 -0.17
C LEU A 21 -5.36 7.61 -1.68
N ARG A 22 -5.51 6.38 -2.17
CA ARG A 22 -5.72 6.13 -3.59
C ARG A 22 -6.98 6.83 -4.11
N LYS A 23 -8.08 6.80 -3.36
CA LYS A 23 -9.33 7.47 -3.72
C LYS A 23 -9.21 9.00 -3.65
N LYS A 24 -8.53 9.53 -2.63
CA LYS A 24 -8.26 10.97 -2.45
C LYS A 24 -7.45 11.55 -3.62
N HIS A 25 -6.51 10.77 -4.17
CA HIS A 25 -5.74 11.12 -5.36
C HIS A 25 -6.43 10.75 -6.69
N HIS A 26 -7.68 10.26 -6.65
CA HIS A 26 -8.45 9.83 -7.82
C HIS A 26 -7.76 8.74 -8.67
N PHE A 27 -6.93 7.91 -8.05
CA PHE A 27 -6.23 6.84 -8.74
C PHE A 27 -7.08 5.57 -8.81
N SER A 28 -7.13 4.95 -9.99
CA SER A 28 -7.48 3.52 -10.08
C SER A 28 -6.30 2.68 -9.58
N GLN A 29 -6.54 1.42 -9.21
CA GLN A 29 -5.44 0.51 -8.85
C GLN A 29 -4.42 0.36 -10.01
N ARG A 30 -4.89 0.40 -11.27
CA ARG A 30 -4.00 0.38 -12.44
C ARG A 30 -3.18 1.65 -12.56
N MET A 31 -3.79 2.81 -12.27
CA MET A 31 -3.09 4.08 -12.31
C MET A 31 -2.00 4.15 -11.23
N LEU A 32 -2.31 3.68 -10.01
CA LEU A 32 -1.31 3.60 -8.94
C LEU A 32 -0.15 2.67 -9.32
N ALA A 33 -0.42 1.49 -9.89
CA ALA A 33 0.62 0.60 -10.40
C ALA A 33 1.50 1.29 -11.45
N TYR A 34 0.87 2.00 -12.39
CA TYR A 34 1.59 2.75 -13.41
C TYR A 34 2.48 3.85 -12.82
N GLN A 35 1.99 4.62 -11.84
CA GLN A 35 2.80 5.63 -11.14
C GLN A 35 4.00 5.00 -10.42
N LEU A 36 3.81 3.86 -9.77
CA LEU A 36 4.89 3.12 -9.11
C LEU A 36 5.93 2.63 -10.12
N GLN A 37 5.51 2.11 -11.27
CA GLN A 37 6.40 1.69 -12.35
C GLN A 37 7.22 2.85 -12.92
N LEU A 38 6.60 4.02 -13.13
CA LEU A 38 7.30 5.23 -13.55
C LEU A 38 8.34 5.69 -12.52
N ALA A 39 8.09 5.46 -11.23
CA ALA A 39 9.03 5.72 -10.15
C ALA A 39 10.10 4.61 -9.97
N GLY A 40 10.12 3.60 -10.84
CA GLY A 40 11.12 2.51 -10.83
C GLY A 40 10.76 1.31 -9.94
N TYR A 41 9.53 1.24 -9.45
CA TYR A 41 9.05 0.10 -8.66
C TYR A 41 8.22 -0.86 -9.52
N ASP A 42 8.69 -2.11 -9.64
CA ASP A 42 7.96 -3.14 -10.37
C ASP A 42 6.76 -3.65 -9.56
N MET A 43 5.64 -2.94 -9.65
CA MET A 43 4.39 -3.28 -8.98
C MET A 43 3.23 -3.27 -9.96
N ASP A 44 2.58 -4.43 -10.11
CA ASP A 44 1.37 -4.54 -10.93
C ASP A 44 0.08 -4.22 -10.14
N LYS A 45 -1.04 -4.13 -10.88
CA LYS A 45 -2.36 -3.90 -10.28
C LYS A 45 -2.75 -4.98 -9.26
N ASN A 46 -2.34 -6.24 -9.46
CA ASN A 46 -2.71 -7.35 -8.58
C ASN A 46 -1.98 -7.29 -7.24
N VAL A 47 -0.74 -6.78 -7.23
CA VAL A 47 0.00 -6.48 -6.00
C VAL A 47 -0.82 -5.50 -5.17
N ILE A 48 -1.23 -4.37 -5.76
CA ILE A 48 -2.08 -3.37 -5.09
C ILE A 48 -3.38 -3.99 -4.59
N THR A 49 -4.10 -4.74 -5.44
CA THR A 49 -5.34 -5.43 -5.03
C THR A 49 -5.10 -6.32 -3.80
N ARG A 50 -3.99 -7.05 -3.74
CA ARG A 50 -3.68 -7.93 -2.62
C ARG A 50 -3.29 -7.17 -1.35
N ILE A 51 -2.70 -5.98 -1.46
CA ILE A 51 -2.45 -5.10 -0.31
C ILE A 51 -3.79 -4.62 0.24
N GLU A 52 -4.61 -3.99 -0.60
CA GLU A 52 -5.91 -3.41 -0.24
C GLU A 52 -6.90 -4.47 0.30
N THR A 53 -6.77 -5.73 -0.13
CA THR A 53 -7.60 -6.84 0.39
C THR A 53 -6.94 -7.64 1.51
N ASN A 54 -5.84 -7.16 2.08
CA ASN A 54 -5.11 -7.82 3.16
C ASN A 54 -4.65 -9.27 2.85
N LYS A 55 -4.55 -9.62 1.56
CA LYS A 55 -4.13 -10.95 1.09
C LYS A 55 -2.61 -11.12 1.04
N ARG A 56 -1.83 -10.06 1.24
CA ARG A 56 -0.36 -10.08 1.32
C ARG A 56 0.21 -9.16 2.41
N TYR A 57 1.45 -9.46 2.76
CA TYR A 57 2.33 -8.59 3.53
C TYR A 57 2.88 -7.48 2.63
N VAL A 58 3.23 -6.35 3.23
CA VAL A 58 3.87 -5.21 2.55
C VAL A 58 5.32 -5.15 3.01
N THR A 59 6.25 -4.98 2.08
CA THR A 59 7.67 -4.78 2.43
C THR A 59 7.95 -3.31 2.73
N ASP A 60 9.07 -3.05 3.39
CA ASP A 60 9.59 -1.69 3.61
C ASP A 60 9.85 -0.93 2.30
N ILE A 61 10.33 -1.60 1.25
CA ILE A 61 10.50 -1.02 -0.09
C ILE A 61 9.17 -0.53 -0.64
N GLU A 62 8.12 -1.35 -0.54
CA GLU A 62 6.78 -0.98 -1.02
C GLU A 62 6.18 0.14 -0.17
N LEU A 63 6.40 0.12 1.14
CA LEU A 63 5.98 1.18 2.03
C LEU A 63 6.62 2.52 1.64
N LYS A 64 7.94 2.53 1.43
CA LYS A 64 8.68 3.71 0.96
C LYS A 64 8.17 4.20 -0.41
N ALA A 65 7.90 3.28 -1.34
CA ALA A 65 7.38 3.61 -2.65
C ALA A 65 6.02 4.32 -2.57
N LEU A 66 5.09 3.76 -1.77
CA LEU A 66 3.75 4.31 -1.59
C LEU A 66 3.80 5.69 -0.91
N CYS A 67 4.59 5.86 0.15
CA CYS A 67 4.82 7.15 0.78
C CYS A 67 5.35 8.19 -0.23
N GLY A 68 6.30 7.81 -1.09
CA GLY A 68 6.84 8.68 -2.13
C GLY A 68 5.80 9.10 -3.18
N ILE A 69 4.97 8.17 -3.65
CA ILE A 69 3.91 8.47 -4.63
C ILE A 69 2.83 9.38 -4.06
N PHE A 70 2.42 9.16 -2.82
CA PHE A 70 1.36 9.96 -2.19
C PHE A 70 1.87 11.24 -1.51
N GLY A 71 3.18 11.37 -1.31
CA GLY A 71 3.76 12.50 -0.59
C GLY A 71 3.40 12.51 0.90
N VAL A 72 3.24 11.33 1.49
CA VAL A 72 2.85 11.14 2.90
C VAL A 72 3.97 10.47 3.69
N THR A 73 3.98 10.71 4.99
CA THR A 73 4.83 10.06 5.97
C THR A 73 4.43 8.60 6.21
N TYR A 74 5.31 7.84 6.85
CA TYR A 74 5.02 6.47 7.25
C TYR A 74 3.91 6.40 8.30
N GLU A 75 3.85 7.39 9.20
CA GLU A 75 2.82 7.48 10.24
C GLU A 75 1.44 7.69 9.61
N GLU A 76 1.32 8.61 8.64
CA GLU A 76 0.08 8.82 7.88
C GLU A 76 -0.35 7.52 7.16
N LEU A 77 0.58 6.78 6.55
CA LEU A 77 0.25 5.55 5.82
C LEU A 77 -0.10 4.37 6.75
N ILE A 78 0.56 4.24 7.91
CA ILE A 78 0.37 3.12 8.84
C ILE A 78 -0.78 3.38 9.82
N ASP A 79 -0.84 4.58 10.40
CA ASP A 79 -1.78 4.92 11.47
C ASP A 79 -3.00 5.72 10.97
N GLY A 80 -2.98 6.23 9.74
CA GLY A 80 -4.10 6.97 9.14
C GLY A 80 -4.36 8.35 9.79
N LYS A 81 -3.33 8.93 10.40
CA LYS A 81 -3.39 10.25 11.06
C LYS A 81 -3.08 11.39 10.12
#